data_AF-A0A3B1BJY2-F1
#
_entry.id   AF-A0A3B1BJY2-F1
#
_cell.length_a   1.000
_cell.length_b   1.000
_cell.length_c   1.000
_cell.angle_alpha   90.00
_cell.angle_beta   90.00
_cell.angle_gamma   90.00
#
_symmetry.space_group_name_H-M   'P 1'
#
loop_
_entity.id
_entity.type
_entity.pdbx_description
1 polymer ?
#
loop_
_entity_poly.entity_id
_entity_poly.type
_entity_poly.pdbx_seq_one_letter_code
_entity_poly.pdbx_strand_id
1 'polypeptide(L)'
;EPKSNQENFLSPLCGIDSVILTPHIGGSTREAQQNIAREVTGKLIKYSDNGSTLSAVNFPEVAMPDHAGSRRILHIHNNEPGVLQQINQVFSDNGVNISAQYLQTNERIGYVVMDIESAEIAELMAGLKAIPATIRCRVLY
;
A
#
# COMPACT_ATOMS: atom_id res chain seq x y z
N GLU A 1 26.46 12.16 0.37
CA GLU A 1 26.64 11.82 1.79
C GLU A 1 27.67 10.71 1.89
N PRO A 2 28.68 10.82 2.77
CA PRO A 2 29.61 9.71 3.02
C PRO A 2 28.85 8.53 3.65
N LYS A 3 29.15 7.29 3.24
CA LYS A 3 28.47 6.08 3.75
C LYS A 3 28.91 5.72 5.17
N SER A 4 30.05 6.23 5.62
CA SER A 4 30.60 6.00 6.97
C SER A 4 31.58 7.08 7.37
N ASN A 5 31.96 7.11 8.65
CA ASN A 5 32.99 8.00 9.20
C ASN A 5 34.40 7.77 8.62
N GLN A 6 34.62 6.67 7.90
CA GLN A 6 35.90 6.33 7.28
C GLN A 6 36.01 6.83 5.83
N GLU A 7 34.90 7.32 5.25
CA GLU A 7 34.85 7.79 3.88
C GLU A 7 35.01 9.32 3.83
N ASN A 8 36.00 9.79 3.07
CA ASN A 8 36.21 11.21 2.88
C ASN A 8 35.11 11.80 2.00
N PHE A 9 34.43 12.83 2.50
CA PHE A 9 33.53 13.65 1.71
C PHE A 9 34.31 14.78 1.04
N LEU A 10 34.32 14.79 -0.30
CA LEU A 10 34.93 15.85 -1.10
C LEU A 10 33.85 16.82 -1.59
N SER A 11 34.04 18.10 -1.29
CA SER A 11 33.18 19.18 -1.76
C SER A 11 34.02 20.43 -1.97
N PRO A 12 33.74 21.26 -3.00
CA PRO A 12 34.35 22.57 -3.16
C PRO A 12 34.13 23.52 -1.96
N LEU A 13 33.17 23.18 -1.09
CA LEU A 13 32.85 23.94 0.12
C LEU A 13 33.75 23.60 1.31
N CYS A 14 34.54 22.52 1.23
CA CYS A 14 35.46 22.14 2.30
C CYS A 14 36.55 23.21 2.47
N GLY A 15 36.80 23.65 3.71
CA GLY A 15 37.82 24.67 4.04
C GLY A 15 37.33 26.12 3.96
N ILE A 16 36.04 26.35 3.70
CA ILE A 16 35.45 27.71 3.78
C ILE A 16 34.90 27.93 5.20
N ASP A 17 35.52 28.83 5.97
CA ASP A 17 35.22 29.04 7.40
C ASP A 17 33.77 29.47 7.70
N SER A 18 33.11 30.13 6.76
CA SER A 18 31.72 30.59 6.90
C SER A 18 30.67 29.53 6.57
N VAL A 19 31.08 28.28 6.29
CA VAL A 19 30.19 27.20 5.86
C VAL A 19 30.20 26.05 6.88
N ILE A 20 29.01 25.67 7.35
CA ILE A 20 28.82 24.48 8.19
C ILE A 20 28.38 23.32 7.29
N LEU A 21 29.20 22.28 7.22
CA LEU A 21 28.87 21.03 6.53
C LEU A 21 28.46 19.98 7.56
N THR A 22 27.20 19.52 7.47
CA THR A 22 26.69 18.40 8.29
C THR A 22 26.53 17.16 7.42
N PRO A 23 26.92 15.95 7.89
CA PRO A 23 26.86 14.72 7.10
C PRO A 23 25.44 14.15 7.02
N HIS A 24 24.49 14.92 6.47
CA HIS A 24 23.07 14.55 6.29
C HIS A 24 22.34 14.10 7.58
N ILE A 25 22.81 14.54 8.74
CA ILE A 25 22.26 14.16 10.05
C ILE A 25 21.07 15.04 10.50
N GLY A 26 20.43 15.77 9.59
CA GLY A 26 19.37 16.74 9.94
C GLY A 26 18.19 16.11 10.70
N GLY A 27 17.87 14.84 10.43
CA GLY A 27 16.85 14.06 11.15
C GLY A 27 17.42 12.93 12.01
N SER A 28 18.74 12.88 12.25
CA SER A 28 19.40 11.74 12.89
C SER A 28 19.41 11.85 14.42
N THR A 29 18.22 12.01 15.02
CA THR A 29 18.02 12.08 16.48
C THR A 29 17.22 10.89 17.00
N ARG A 30 17.28 10.63 18.32
CA ARG A 30 16.53 9.52 18.93
C ARG A 30 15.02 9.77 18.85
N GLU A 31 14.62 11.03 19.00
CA GLU A 31 13.23 11.49 18.91
C GLU A 31 12.68 11.27 17.49
N ALA A 32 13.48 11.58 16.46
CA ALA A 32 13.11 11.32 15.08
C ALA A 32 12.97 9.82 14.80
N GLN A 33 13.90 8.98 15.28
CA GLN A 33 13.80 7.52 15.14
C GLN A 33 12.56 6.94 15.84
N GLN A 34 12.20 7.47 17.03
CA GLN A 34 10.98 7.07 17.73
C GLN A 34 9.72 7.43 16.93
N ASN A 35 9.70 8.61 16.30
CA ASN A 35 8.58 9.03 15.46
C ASN A 35 8.49 8.19 14.18
N ILE A 36 9.62 7.90 13.53
CA ILE A 36 9.68 7.01 12.37
C ILE A 36 9.13 5.63 12.72
N ALA A 37 9.54 5.06 13.85
CA ALA A 37 9.04 3.75 14.29
C ALA A 37 7.52 3.75 14.44
N ARG A 38 6.95 4.75 15.13
CA ARG A 38 5.50 4.88 15.30
C ARG A 38 4.77 5.05 13.98
N GLU A 39 5.28 5.93 13.11
CA GLU A 39 4.65 6.24 11.84
C GLU A 39 4.63 5.03 10.90
N VAL A 40 5.80 4.41 10.68
CA VAL A 40 5.94 3.29 9.74
C VAL A 40 5.20 2.06 10.27
N THR A 41 5.32 1.73 11.55
CA THR A 41 4.56 0.63 12.13
C THR A 41 3.06 0.89 12.05
N GLY A 42 2.60 2.11 12.29
CA GLY A 42 1.19 2.49 12.11
C GLY A 42 0.69 2.29 10.68
N LYS A 43 1.51 2.59 9.66
CA LYS A 43 1.19 2.33 8.26
C LYS A 43 1.10 0.83 7.96
N LEU A 44 2.04 0.04 8.48
CA LEU A 44 2.04 -1.42 8.32
C LEU A 44 0.81 -2.07 8.98
N ILE A 45 0.44 -1.62 10.18
CA ILE A 45 -0.77 -2.07 10.88
C ILE A 45 -2.01 -1.74 10.05
N LYS A 46 -2.16 -0.50 9.58
CA LYS A 46 -3.31 -0.11 8.74
C LYS A 46 -3.40 -0.95 7.47
N TYR A 47 -2.31 -1.12 6.73
CA TYR A 47 -2.29 -2.00 5.57
C TYR A 47 -2.65 -3.45 5.93
N SER A 48 -2.12 -3.94 7.04
CA SER A 48 -2.39 -5.28 7.55
C SER A 48 -3.88 -5.50 7.82
N ASP A 49 -4.51 -4.54 8.50
CA ASP A 49 -5.82 -4.73 9.14
C ASP A 49 -6.97 -4.25 8.27
N ASN A 50 -6.77 -3.17 7.49
CA ASN A 50 -7.82 -2.58 6.67
C ASN A 50 -7.42 -2.33 5.21
N GLY A 51 -6.19 -2.66 4.83
CA GLY A 51 -5.71 -2.55 3.44
C GLY A 51 -5.31 -1.15 3.02
N SER A 52 -5.25 -0.16 3.93
CA SER A 52 -4.86 1.18 3.52
C SER A 52 -3.42 1.24 3.02
N THR A 53 -3.24 1.85 1.86
CA THR A 53 -1.95 2.13 1.22
C THR A 53 -1.68 3.62 1.14
N LEU A 54 -2.38 4.44 1.94
CA LEU A 54 -2.15 5.88 2.02
C LEU A 54 -0.68 6.15 2.36
N SER A 55 -0.05 7.08 1.63
CA SER A 55 1.39 7.41 1.70
C SER A 55 2.36 6.28 1.33
N ALA A 56 1.90 5.21 0.69
CA ALA A 56 2.79 4.22 0.09
C ALA A 56 3.56 4.85 -1.07
N VAL A 57 4.89 4.77 -1.04
CA VAL A 57 5.76 5.45 -2.02
C VAL A 57 5.82 4.78 -3.39
N ASN A 58 5.29 3.57 -3.51
CA ASN A 58 5.42 2.71 -4.69
C ASN A 58 4.13 1.97 -5.05
N PHE A 59 2.99 2.42 -4.53
CA PHE A 59 1.73 1.70 -4.66
C PHE A 59 0.56 2.68 -4.83
N PRO A 60 -0.51 2.32 -5.57
CA PRO A 60 -1.71 3.15 -5.63
C PRO A 60 -2.25 3.44 -4.23
N GLU A 61 -2.51 4.70 -3.93
CA GLU A 61 -2.98 5.12 -2.62
C GLU A 61 -4.49 4.91 -2.47
N VAL A 62 -4.86 4.02 -1.56
CA VAL A 62 -6.25 3.69 -1.23
C VAL A 62 -6.43 3.74 0.29
N ALA A 63 -7.52 4.37 0.71
CA ALA A 63 -8.01 4.32 2.07
C ALA A 63 -9.53 4.30 2.03
N MET A 64 -10.14 3.27 2.60
CA MET A 64 -11.58 3.11 2.66
C MET A 64 -12.01 2.96 4.12
N PRO A 65 -13.04 3.68 4.59
CA PRO A 65 -13.59 3.49 5.93
C PRO A 65 -14.01 2.04 6.15
N ASP A 66 -13.92 1.57 7.39
CA ASP A 66 -14.38 0.22 7.74
C ASP A 66 -15.91 0.17 7.75
N HIS A 67 -16.50 -0.84 7.09
CA HIS A 67 -17.93 -1.09 7.12
C HIS A 67 -18.22 -2.26 8.07
N ALA A 68 -18.98 -1.99 9.14
CA ALA A 68 -19.31 -3.02 10.12
C ALA A 68 -20.16 -4.13 9.49
N GLY A 69 -19.81 -5.39 9.77
CA GLY A 69 -20.54 -6.57 9.27
C GLY A 69 -20.22 -6.96 7.82
N SER A 70 -19.32 -6.25 7.14
CA SER A 70 -18.80 -6.64 5.83
C SER A 70 -17.56 -7.52 5.96
N ARG A 71 -17.18 -8.18 4.86
CA ARG A 71 -15.86 -8.76 4.69
C ARG A 71 -15.02 -7.95 3.72
N ARG A 72 -13.76 -7.72 4.06
CA ARG A 72 -12.86 -6.91 3.24
C ARG A 72 -11.94 -7.77 2.39
N ILE A 73 -12.02 -7.57 1.08
CA ILE A 73 -11.15 -8.18 0.07
C ILE A 73 -10.25 -7.11 -0.55
N LEU A 74 -8.97 -7.43 -0.61
CA LEU A 74 -7.95 -6.66 -1.31
C LEU A 74 -7.59 -7.38 -2.61
N HIS A 75 -7.57 -6.66 -3.72
CA HIS A 75 -7.23 -7.22 -5.03
C HIS A 75 -6.20 -6.34 -5.76
N ILE A 76 -5.01 -6.91 -5.98
CA ILE A 76 -3.89 -6.29 -6.69
C ILE A 76 -3.77 -6.97 -8.04
N HIS A 77 -3.70 -6.18 -9.11
CA HIS A 77 -3.67 -6.67 -10.49
C HIS A 77 -2.78 -5.83 -11.39
N ASN A 78 -2.35 -6.38 -12.52
CA ASN A 78 -1.78 -5.60 -13.62
C ASN A 78 -2.84 -4.64 -14.16
N ASN A 79 -2.45 -3.41 -14.50
CA ASN A 79 -3.39 -2.39 -15.00
C ASN A 79 -3.76 -2.66 -16.46
N GLU A 80 -4.69 -3.60 -16.67
CA GLU A 80 -5.18 -4.03 -17.98
C GLU A 80 -6.68 -3.73 -18.14
N PRO A 81 -7.15 -3.38 -19.36
CA PRO A 81 -8.57 -3.17 -19.61
C PRO A 81 -9.42 -4.39 -19.26
N GLY A 82 -10.61 -4.16 -18.69
CA GLY A 82 -11.59 -5.20 -18.39
C GLY A 82 -11.36 -5.96 -17.08
N VAL A 83 -10.28 -5.70 -16.33
CA VAL A 83 -10.05 -6.39 -15.04
C VAL A 83 -11.13 -6.06 -14.02
N LEU A 84 -11.55 -4.79 -13.90
CA LEU A 84 -12.63 -4.40 -12.98
C LEU A 84 -13.97 -5.08 -13.33
N GLN A 85 -14.25 -5.26 -14.63
CA GLN A 85 -15.43 -6.00 -15.08
C GLN A 85 -15.37 -7.47 -14.65
N GLN A 86 -14.21 -8.13 -14.86
CA GLN A 86 -14.01 -9.52 -14.43
C GLN A 86 -14.16 -9.67 -12.91
N ILE A 87 -13.60 -8.74 -12.13
CA ILE A 87 -13.75 -8.70 -10.67
C ILE A 87 -15.24 -8.61 -10.30
N ASN A 88 -15.99 -7.67 -10.88
CA ASN A 88 -17.41 -7.50 -10.58
C ASN A 88 -18.25 -8.71 -11.03
N GLN A 89 -17.87 -9.36 -12.13
CA GLN A 89 -18.53 -10.57 -12.62
C GLN A 89 -18.41 -11.72 -11.60
N VAL A 90 -17.24 -11.91 -10.96
CA VAL A 90 -17.07 -12.92 -9.91
C VAL A 90 -18.09 -12.72 -8.79
N PHE A 91 -18.32 -11.49 -8.34
CA PHE A 91 -19.33 -11.24 -7.30
C PHE A 91 -20.75 -11.44 -7.82
N SER A 92 -21.05 -10.98 -9.04
CA SER A 92 -22.38 -11.13 -9.65
C SER A 92 -22.77 -12.59 -9.88
N ASP A 93 -21.85 -13.44 -10.35
CA ASP A 93 -22.09 -14.86 -10.60
C ASP A 93 -22.37 -15.64 -9.32
N ASN A 94 -21.83 -15.15 -8.19
CA ASN A 94 -22.03 -15.72 -6.86
C ASN A 94 -23.19 -15.05 -6.11
N GLY A 95 -23.90 -14.10 -6.72
CA GLY A 95 -25.02 -13.38 -6.08
C GLY A 95 -24.60 -12.56 -4.85
N VAL A 96 -23.36 -12.07 -4.80
CA VAL A 96 -22.80 -11.35 -3.65
C VAL A 96 -22.84 -9.84 -3.89
N ASN A 97 -23.39 -9.11 -2.91
CA ASN A 97 -23.41 -7.65 -2.92
C ASN A 97 -22.06 -7.05 -2.49
N ILE A 98 -21.64 -5.97 -3.16
CA ILE A 98 -20.46 -5.16 -2.81
C ILE A 98 -20.97 -3.88 -2.14
N SER A 99 -20.81 -3.77 -0.82
CA SER A 99 -21.29 -2.62 -0.04
C SER A 99 -20.45 -1.37 -0.27
N ALA A 100 -19.15 -1.54 -0.50
CA ALA A 100 -18.23 -0.46 -0.82
C ALA A 100 -17.06 -0.96 -1.66
N GLN A 101 -16.57 -0.10 -2.55
CA GLN A 101 -15.42 -0.39 -3.40
C GLN A 101 -14.62 0.89 -3.64
N TYR A 102 -13.30 0.80 -3.54
CA TYR A 102 -12.40 1.89 -3.91
C TYR A 102 -11.22 1.34 -4.72
N LEU A 103 -11.11 1.79 -5.97
CA LEU A 103 -10.04 1.44 -6.90
C LEU A 103 -9.13 2.65 -7.11
N GLN A 104 -7.83 2.42 -7.04
CA GLN A 104 -6.83 3.34 -7.59
C GLN A 104 -5.84 2.58 -8.46
N THR A 105 -5.34 3.23 -9.51
CA THR A 105 -4.35 2.64 -10.43
C THR A 105 -3.12 3.54 -10.55
N ASN A 106 -2.02 2.94 -11.00
CA ASN A 106 -0.89 3.65 -11.58
C ASN A 106 -0.56 3.03 -12.95
N GLU A 107 0.57 3.39 -13.54
CA GLU A 107 0.98 2.90 -14.87
C GLU A 107 1.05 1.37 -14.99
N ARG A 108 1.31 0.65 -13.90
CA ARG A 108 1.59 -0.79 -13.92
C ARG A 108 0.54 -1.63 -13.21
N ILE A 109 -0.02 -1.12 -12.12
CA ILE A 109 -0.87 -1.90 -11.23
C ILE A 109 -2.15 -1.17 -10.88
N GLY A 110 -3.21 -1.95 -10.72
CA GLY A 110 -4.45 -1.53 -10.07
C GLY A 110 -4.56 -2.16 -8.68
N TYR A 111 -5.09 -1.38 -7.75
CA TYR A 111 -5.39 -1.83 -6.40
C TYR A 111 -6.82 -1.46 -6.03
N VAL A 112 -7.64 -2.47 -5.78
CA VAL A 112 -9.02 -2.29 -5.35
C VAL A 112 -9.25 -2.94 -4.00
N VAL A 113 -9.89 -2.16 -3.12
CA VAL A 113 -10.38 -2.59 -1.81
C VAL A 113 -11.89 -2.70 -1.91
N MET A 114 -12.45 -3.82 -1.49
CA MET A 114 -13.87 -4.15 -1.62
C MET A 114 -14.40 -4.67 -0.29
N ASP A 115 -15.53 -4.13 0.14
CA ASP A 115 -16.31 -4.65 1.26
C ASP A 115 -17.55 -5.36 0.69
N ILE A 116 -17.76 -6.59 1.14
CA ILE A 116 -18.84 -7.46 0.65
C ILE A 116 -19.72 -7.98 1.78
N GLU A 117 -20.96 -8.31 1.45
CA GLU A 117 -21.93 -8.92 2.36
C GLU A 117 -22.02 -10.43 2.11
N SER A 118 -21.03 -11.20 2.55
CA SER A 118 -21.06 -12.67 2.43
C SER A 118 -20.27 -13.40 3.52
N ALA A 119 -20.87 -14.49 4.03
CA ALA A 119 -20.23 -15.44 4.94
C ALA A 119 -19.38 -16.50 4.21
N GLU A 120 -19.50 -16.64 2.89
CA GLU A 120 -18.79 -17.63 2.08
C GLU A 120 -17.84 -16.91 1.11
N ILE A 121 -16.53 -17.14 1.27
CA ILE A 121 -15.50 -16.38 0.53
C ILE A 121 -14.56 -17.26 -0.29
N ALA A 122 -14.64 -18.57 -0.14
CA ALA A 122 -13.72 -19.51 -0.78
C ALA A 122 -13.84 -19.45 -2.32
N GLU A 123 -15.07 -19.50 -2.83
CA GLU A 123 -15.35 -19.46 -4.28
C GLU A 123 -15.02 -18.08 -4.87
N LEU A 124 -15.38 -16.99 -4.17
CA LEU A 124 -15.00 -15.63 -4.56
C LEU A 124 -13.48 -15.48 -4.67
N MET A 125 -12.72 -15.95 -3.67
CA MET A 125 -11.27 -15.87 -3.69
C MET A 125 -10.63 -16.75 -4.74
N ALA A 126 -11.22 -17.90 -5.06
CA ALA A 126 -10.77 -18.74 -6.16
C ALA A 126 -10.98 -18.04 -7.51
N GLY A 127 -12.18 -17.47 -7.75
CA GLY A 127 -12.50 -16.71 -8.96
C GLY A 127 -11.61 -15.49 -9.15
N LEU A 128 -11.44 -14.67 -8.10
CA LEU A 128 -10.57 -13.48 -8.13
C LEU A 128 -9.10 -13.84 -8.41
N LYS A 129 -8.59 -14.92 -7.82
CA LYS A 129 -7.22 -15.40 -8.10
C LYS A 129 -7.05 -15.99 -9.50
N ALA A 130 -8.14 -16.45 -10.13
CA ALA A 130 -8.11 -17.02 -11.48
C ALA A 130 -8.14 -15.95 -12.59
N ILE A 131 -8.47 -14.69 -12.26
CA ILE A 131 -8.40 -13.58 -13.23
C ILE A 131 -6.94 -13.45 -13.72
N PRO A 132 -6.67 -13.50 -15.04
CA PRO A 132 -5.30 -13.57 -15.57
C PRO A 132 -4.38 -12.43 -15.13
N ALA A 133 -4.92 -11.22 -14.95
CA ALA A 133 -4.17 -10.04 -14.53
C ALA A 133 -3.90 -9.99 -13.02
N THR A 134 -4.43 -10.92 -12.23
CA THR A 134 -4.30 -10.90 -10.76
C THR A 134 -2.86 -11.14 -10.32
N ILE A 135 -2.35 -10.23 -9.51
CA ILE A 135 -1.05 -10.35 -8.83
C ILE A 135 -1.23 -10.98 -7.45
N ARG A 136 -2.20 -10.48 -6.67
CA ARG A 136 -2.47 -10.96 -5.31
C ARG A 136 -3.86 -10.58 -4.83
N CYS A 137 -4.53 -11.54 -4.18
CA CYS A 137 -5.78 -11.32 -3.45
C CYS A 137 -5.61 -11.69 -1.98
N ARG A 138 -6.23 -10.93 -1.08
CA ARG A 138 -6.23 -11.19 0.36
C ARG A 138 -7.60 -10.85 0.96
N VAL A 139 -8.09 -11.70 1.85
CA VAL A 139 -9.21 -11.37 2.76
C VAL A 139 -8.61 -10.85 4.05
N LEU A 140 -9.18 -9.78 4.61
CA LEU A 140 -8.74 -9.22 5.90
C LEU A 140 -9.60 -9.71 7.07
N TYR A 141 -10.91 -9.59 6.94
CA TYR A 141 -11.93 -10.02 7.91
C TYR A 141 -13.19 -10.46 7.17
#